data_AF-A0A353GDT9-F1
#
_entry.id   AF-A0A353GDT9-F1
#
_cell.length_a   1.000
_cell.length_b   1.000
_cell.length_c   1.000
_cell.angle_alpha   90.00
_cell.angle_beta   90.00
_cell.angle_gamma   90.00
#
_symmetry.space_group_name_H-M   'P 1'
#
loop_
_entity.id
_entity.type
_entity.pdbx_description
1 polymer ?
#
loop_
_entity_poly.entity_id
_entity_poly.type
_entity_poly.pdbx_seq_one_letter_code
_entity_poly.pdbx_strand_id
1 'polypeptide(L)'
;MRAHTPEPAPDAEDSVSSAPASSLVDANIPPVSAKGNIADEMFLRQFSRQVQKRVGKAEPVKARPTSARPEARGSEPRQLGTLGSLDAELKRLTSTLEQSPAPVPPPALRIITPGATTPPPAPSIPLPPTGAILLLPDEQVAVFQHDTQSNGGNLDSVLLLNPNGSLRPEGLSILEEGQWEQIGQIPPDHLPALRSKLMWNRHHIVFHLAKFTDARFVPHIKTGAPKPAPQPVQPSTTESTRHANWPNPSPEEIAEESTPISAESALVRGQVLSIEFTPGRSWEAVYWCEDAQGTVVAHNTNRHWSLMHLDLTRFQDSLVLSKQLEPAEIAAIESELLETA
;
A
#
# COMPACT_ATOMS: atom_id res chain seq x y z
N MET A 1 -38.61 -42.07 -54.44
CA MET A 1 -37.75 -42.08 -53.24
C MET A 1 -37.97 -40.77 -52.50
N ARG A 2 -38.83 -40.79 -51.48
CA ARG A 2 -39.07 -39.69 -50.54
C ARG A 2 -38.74 -40.24 -49.16
N ALA A 3 -37.84 -39.59 -48.44
CA ALA A 3 -37.59 -39.86 -47.03
C ALA A 3 -37.95 -38.59 -46.26
N HIS A 4 -39.13 -38.63 -45.66
CA HIS A 4 -39.54 -37.72 -44.59
C HIS A 4 -39.10 -38.38 -43.28
N THR A 5 -38.23 -37.74 -42.53
CA THR A 5 -37.89 -38.15 -41.16
C THR A 5 -38.71 -37.29 -40.20
N PRO A 6 -39.50 -37.88 -39.28
CA PRO A 6 -40.26 -37.13 -38.29
C PRO A 6 -39.45 -36.84 -37.02
N GLU A 7 -39.82 -35.70 -36.45
CA GLU A 7 -39.49 -35.12 -35.15
C GLU A 7 -39.86 -36.03 -33.96
N PRO A 8 -39.02 -36.13 -32.90
CA PRO A 8 -39.42 -36.74 -31.65
C PRO A 8 -39.98 -35.70 -30.65
N ALA A 9 -41.14 -36.05 -30.07
CA ALA A 9 -41.81 -35.35 -28.99
C ALA A 9 -41.03 -35.42 -27.66
N PRO A 10 -41.26 -34.47 -26.73
CA PRO A 10 -40.66 -34.48 -25.40
C PRO A 10 -41.46 -35.39 -24.44
N ASP A 11 -40.81 -36.45 -23.95
CA ASP A 11 -41.31 -37.26 -22.85
C ASP A 11 -41.16 -36.49 -21.53
N ALA A 12 -42.31 -36.32 -20.86
CA ALA A 12 -42.41 -35.95 -19.46
C ALA A 12 -42.33 -37.24 -18.64
N GLU A 13 -41.37 -37.34 -17.72
CA GLU A 13 -41.40 -38.30 -16.63
C GLU A 13 -41.14 -37.55 -15.32
N ASP A 14 -42.20 -37.46 -14.53
CA ASP A 14 -42.19 -37.25 -13.09
C ASP A 14 -41.21 -38.23 -12.42
N SER A 15 -40.36 -37.75 -11.53
CA SER A 15 -39.75 -38.59 -10.51
C SER A 15 -39.59 -37.84 -9.20
N VAL A 16 -40.44 -38.26 -8.29
CA VAL A 16 -40.54 -37.95 -6.86
C VAL A 16 -39.32 -38.53 -6.12
N SER A 17 -39.01 -37.93 -4.98
CA SER A 17 -38.40 -38.58 -3.80
C SER A 17 -36.87 -38.68 -3.73
N SER A 18 -36.25 -37.83 -2.90
CA SER A 18 -35.87 -38.21 -1.53
C SER A 18 -34.91 -37.18 -0.94
N ALA A 19 -35.37 -36.50 0.10
CA ALA A 19 -34.53 -35.70 0.97
C ALA A 19 -33.73 -36.63 1.92
N PRO A 20 -32.42 -36.42 2.11
CA PRO A 20 -31.77 -36.85 3.33
C PRO A 20 -31.95 -35.79 4.41
N ALA A 21 -32.72 -36.15 5.44
CA ALA A 21 -32.64 -35.51 6.74
C ALA A 21 -31.22 -35.65 7.28
N SER A 22 -30.59 -34.53 7.63
CA SER A 22 -29.35 -34.53 8.42
C SER A 22 -29.41 -33.40 9.43
N SER A 23 -29.85 -33.80 10.62
CA SER A 23 -29.24 -33.49 11.91
C SER A 23 -28.86 -32.03 12.14
N LEU A 24 -29.85 -31.28 12.62
CA LEU A 24 -29.68 -30.10 13.44
C LEU A 24 -28.95 -30.49 14.74
N VAL A 25 -27.64 -30.30 14.80
CA VAL A 25 -26.89 -30.25 16.05
C VAL A 25 -26.75 -28.77 16.42
N ASP A 26 -27.54 -28.37 17.42
CA ASP A 26 -27.41 -27.09 18.13
C ASP A 26 -26.00 -26.96 18.71
N ALA A 27 -25.10 -26.34 17.95
CA ALA A 27 -23.87 -25.80 18.50
C ALA A 27 -24.23 -24.56 19.31
N ASN A 28 -24.46 -24.78 20.60
CA ASN A 28 -24.59 -23.76 21.63
C ASN A 28 -23.22 -23.04 21.78
N ILE A 29 -22.93 -22.10 20.87
CA ILE A 29 -21.78 -21.21 20.95
C ILE A 29 -22.13 -20.13 21.98
N PRO A 30 -21.41 -20.03 23.11
CA PRO A 30 -21.66 -18.97 24.07
C PRO A 30 -21.41 -17.60 23.41
N PRO A 31 -22.25 -16.58 23.67
CA PRO A 31 -22.03 -15.26 23.14
C PRO A 31 -20.70 -14.71 23.67
N VAL A 32 -19.73 -14.52 22.77
CA VAL A 32 -18.49 -13.81 23.07
C VAL A 32 -18.89 -12.40 23.50
N SER A 33 -18.69 -12.11 24.78
CA SER A 33 -19.10 -10.87 25.44
C SER A 33 -18.29 -9.69 24.90
N ALA A 34 -18.74 -9.13 23.79
CA ALA A 34 -18.21 -7.90 23.21
C ALA A 34 -18.68 -6.68 24.01
N LYS A 35 -17.99 -6.38 25.12
CA LYS A 35 -18.04 -5.06 25.74
C LYS A 35 -17.24 -4.10 24.86
N GLY A 36 -17.92 -3.49 23.88
CA GLY A 36 -17.38 -2.37 23.11
C GLY A 36 -17.07 -1.22 24.06
N ASN A 37 -15.79 -0.96 24.27
CA ASN A 37 -15.30 -0.05 25.30
C ASN A 37 -14.97 1.30 24.65
N ILE A 38 -15.79 2.32 24.90
CA ILE A 38 -15.52 3.73 24.53
C ILE A 38 -14.17 4.23 25.09
N ALA A 39 -13.59 3.51 26.06
CA ALA A 39 -12.25 3.72 26.58
C ALA A 39 -11.12 3.54 25.54
N ASP A 40 -11.31 2.72 24.49
CA ASP A 40 -10.24 2.40 23.53
C ASP A 40 -9.92 3.55 22.57
N GLU A 41 -10.90 4.39 22.21
CA GLU A 41 -10.65 5.50 21.28
C GLU A 41 -9.91 6.67 21.95
N MET A 42 -10.22 6.95 23.23
CA MET A 42 -9.43 7.88 24.03
C MET A 42 -8.03 7.33 24.35
N PHE A 43 -7.89 6.00 24.40
CA PHE A 43 -6.64 5.31 24.68
C PHE A 43 -5.63 5.41 23.52
N LEU A 44 -6.01 5.15 22.26
CA LEU A 44 -5.10 5.35 21.12
C LEU A 44 -4.61 6.80 20.98
N ARG A 45 -5.49 7.77 21.32
CA ARG A 45 -5.13 9.20 21.32
C ARG A 45 -4.21 9.58 22.49
N GLN A 46 -4.36 8.99 23.67
CA GLN A 46 -3.44 9.21 24.81
C GLN A 46 -2.11 8.46 24.63
N PHE A 47 -2.15 7.23 24.11
CA PHE A 47 -1.00 6.39 23.81
C PHE A 47 -0.04 7.08 22.83
N SER A 48 -0.57 7.60 21.71
CA SER A 48 0.21 8.37 20.73
C SER A 48 0.86 9.63 21.34
N ARG A 49 0.19 10.29 22.30
CA ARG A 49 0.72 11.48 23.00
C ARG A 49 1.80 11.14 24.03
N GLN A 50 1.72 9.99 24.68
CA GLN A 50 2.66 9.60 25.73
C GLN A 50 3.99 9.08 25.15
N VAL A 51 3.96 8.39 24.00
CA VAL A 51 5.15 8.01 23.24
C VAL A 51 5.93 9.24 22.76
N GLN A 52 5.25 10.31 22.35
CA GLN A 52 5.91 11.57 21.98
C GLN A 52 6.56 12.31 23.17
N LYS A 53 6.00 12.20 24.39
CA LYS A 53 6.54 12.89 25.58
C LYS A 53 7.85 12.29 26.12
N ARG A 54 8.16 11.01 25.87
CA ARG A 54 9.38 10.36 26.39
C ARG A 54 10.62 10.53 25.50
N VAL A 55 10.50 11.10 24.29
CA VAL A 55 11.63 11.32 23.35
C VAL A 55 12.37 12.65 23.62
N GLY A 56 11.90 13.51 24.52
CA GLY A 56 12.39 14.88 24.68
C GLY A 56 13.31 15.18 25.87
N LYS A 57 14.16 14.25 26.33
CA LYS A 57 15.08 14.52 27.45
C LYS A 57 16.53 14.12 27.15
N ALA A 58 17.13 14.79 26.17
CA ALA A 58 18.59 14.85 26.03
C ALA A 58 19.09 16.16 26.67
N GLU A 59 20.06 16.06 27.59
CA GLU A 59 20.66 17.20 28.29
C GLU A 59 21.35 18.19 27.34
N PRO A 60 21.21 19.51 27.55
CA PRO A 60 21.96 20.49 26.79
C PRO A 60 23.38 20.65 27.35
N VAL A 61 24.38 20.31 26.53
CA VAL A 61 25.78 20.66 26.75
C VAL A 61 25.94 22.18 26.71
N LYS A 62 26.45 22.76 27.82
CA LYS A 62 26.78 24.18 27.98
C LYS A 62 27.80 24.64 26.94
N ALA A 63 27.40 25.51 26.01
CA ALA A 63 28.31 26.33 25.22
C ALA A 63 28.32 27.78 25.75
N ARG A 64 29.54 28.29 25.90
CA ARG A 64 29.96 29.56 26.51
C ARG A 64 29.64 30.76 25.58
N PRO A 65 29.30 31.95 26.11
CA PRO A 65 29.01 33.12 25.28
C PRO A 65 30.29 33.89 24.97
N THR A 66 30.41 34.37 23.73
CA THR A 66 31.33 35.46 23.38
C THR A 66 30.59 36.55 22.62
N SER A 67 30.98 37.77 22.97
CA SER A 67 30.28 39.04 22.86
C SER A 67 30.41 39.72 21.49
N ALA A 68 29.55 40.73 21.30
CA ALA A 68 29.69 41.94 20.47
C ALA A 68 29.52 41.78 18.95
N ARG A 69 28.90 42.68 18.17
CA ARG A 69 28.12 43.94 18.26
C ARG A 69 27.76 44.29 16.77
N PRO A 70 27.35 45.52 16.37
CA PRO A 70 25.98 45.97 16.07
C PRO A 70 25.63 46.26 14.58
N GLU A 71 24.33 46.51 14.37
CA GLU A 71 23.68 47.48 13.44
C GLU A 71 24.04 47.53 11.95
N ALA A 72 23.02 47.39 11.08
CA ALA A 72 22.60 48.45 10.14
C ALA A 72 21.30 48.11 9.36
N ARG A 73 20.32 49.01 9.50
CA ARG A 73 19.46 49.65 8.47
C ARG A 73 18.94 48.83 7.26
N GLY A 74 17.61 48.61 7.27
CA GLY A 74 16.62 49.30 6.42
C GLY A 74 16.62 49.03 4.90
N SER A 75 15.54 48.43 4.39
CA SER A 75 14.93 48.65 3.04
C SER A 75 13.53 47.99 3.01
N GLU A 76 12.47 48.79 3.06
CA GLU A 76 11.44 49.04 2.02
C GLU A 76 10.51 47.86 1.60
N PRO A 77 9.17 48.06 1.62
CA PRO A 77 8.20 47.09 1.10
C PRO A 77 8.02 47.27 -0.41
N ARG A 78 8.36 46.23 -1.20
CA ARG A 78 8.03 46.17 -2.63
C ARG A 78 6.54 45.92 -2.84
N GLN A 79 5.97 46.78 -3.67
CA GLN A 79 4.56 46.83 -4.06
C GLN A 79 4.14 45.58 -4.86
N LEU A 80 2.93 45.10 -4.58
CA LEU A 80 2.20 44.12 -5.39
C LEU A 80 1.92 44.71 -6.79
N GLY A 81 2.51 44.08 -7.80
CA GLY A 81 2.16 44.29 -9.21
C GLY A 81 0.90 43.52 -9.58
N THR A 82 -0.02 44.24 -10.18
CA THR A 82 -1.33 43.86 -10.71
C THR A 82 -1.23 42.73 -11.74
N LEU A 83 -1.93 41.62 -11.52
CA LEU A 83 -2.14 40.55 -12.50
C LEU A 83 -3.12 41.03 -13.59
N GLY A 84 -2.58 41.54 -14.69
CA GLY A 84 -3.32 41.89 -15.89
C GLY A 84 -3.23 40.81 -16.96
N SER A 85 -4.36 40.18 -17.26
CA SER A 85 -4.82 39.80 -18.60
C SER A 85 -3.89 38.94 -19.50
N LEU A 86 -3.75 37.65 -19.18
CA LEU A 86 -3.20 36.62 -20.09
C LEU A 86 -4.23 36.10 -21.12
N ASP A 87 -5.51 36.43 -20.99
CA ASP A 87 -6.58 35.94 -21.87
C ASP A 87 -6.62 36.61 -23.26
N ALA A 88 -5.94 37.76 -23.42
CA ALA A 88 -5.96 38.53 -24.67
C ALA A 88 -4.89 38.08 -25.70
N GLU A 89 -3.80 37.45 -25.26
CA GLU A 89 -2.74 36.98 -26.18
C GLU A 89 -3.06 35.64 -26.85
N LEU A 90 -3.79 34.74 -26.19
CA LEU A 90 -4.14 33.43 -26.75
C LEU A 90 -5.08 33.52 -27.96
N LYS A 91 -5.91 34.58 -28.06
CA LYS A 91 -6.75 34.82 -29.25
C LYS A 91 -6.00 35.36 -30.46
N ARG A 92 -4.77 35.87 -30.30
CA ARG A 92 -3.98 36.36 -31.45
C ARG A 92 -3.22 35.25 -32.17
N LEU A 93 -2.87 34.16 -31.49
CA LEU A 93 -2.06 33.08 -32.08
C LEU A 93 -2.88 32.06 -32.87
N THR A 94 -4.18 31.95 -32.65
CA THR A 94 -5.06 31.03 -33.41
C THR A 94 -5.57 31.61 -34.73
N SER A 95 -5.43 32.92 -34.97
CA SER A 95 -6.03 33.58 -36.14
C SER A 95 -5.10 33.69 -37.36
N THR A 96 -3.88 33.14 -37.32
CA THR A 96 -2.88 33.27 -38.41
C THR A 96 -2.70 31.99 -39.24
N LEU A 97 -3.42 30.90 -38.94
CA LEU A 97 -3.22 29.59 -39.61
C LEU A 97 -4.27 29.26 -40.69
N GLU A 98 -4.88 30.26 -41.34
CA GLU A 98 -5.96 30.01 -42.32
C GLU A 98 -5.82 30.73 -43.68
N GLN A 99 -4.60 31.07 -44.09
CA GLN A 99 -4.35 31.49 -45.49
C GLN A 99 -3.09 30.83 -46.04
N SER A 100 -3.19 29.54 -46.34
CA SER A 100 -2.25 28.85 -47.22
C SER A 100 -2.90 28.69 -48.60
N PRO A 101 -2.35 29.29 -49.68
CA PRO A 101 -2.90 29.18 -51.02
C PRO A 101 -2.79 27.75 -51.57
N ALA A 102 -3.76 27.38 -52.40
CA ALA A 102 -3.91 26.04 -52.97
C ALA A 102 -2.62 25.51 -53.63
N PRO A 103 -2.28 24.22 -53.42
CA PRO A 103 -1.07 23.63 -53.99
C PRO A 103 -1.20 23.50 -55.51
N VAL A 104 -0.22 24.04 -56.23
CA VAL A 104 -0.04 23.83 -57.67
C VAL A 104 0.31 22.35 -57.90
N PRO A 105 -0.35 21.65 -58.86
CA PRO A 105 -0.03 20.25 -59.15
C PRO A 105 1.40 20.13 -59.69
N PRO A 106 2.26 19.27 -59.11
CA PRO A 106 3.60 19.06 -59.63
C PRO A 106 3.55 18.35 -61.01
N PRO A 107 4.50 18.65 -61.91
CA PRO A 107 4.61 17.99 -63.20
C PRO A 107 4.90 16.49 -63.03
N ALA A 108 4.22 15.67 -63.84
CA ALA A 108 4.31 14.22 -63.83
C ALA A 108 5.73 13.73 -64.19
N LEU A 109 6.60 13.59 -63.19
CA LEU A 109 7.84 12.87 -63.31
C LEU A 109 7.51 11.37 -63.34
N ARG A 110 7.74 10.74 -64.50
CA ARG A 110 7.68 9.29 -64.68
C ARG A 110 8.83 8.66 -63.90
N ILE A 111 8.55 8.33 -62.64
CA ILE A 111 9.45 7.54 -61.79
C ILE A 111 9.47 6.12 -62.37
N ILE A 112 10.61 5.74 -62.93
CA ILE A 112 10.90 4.38 -63.37
C ILE A 112 10.94 3.54 -62.09
N THR A 113 9.92 2.71 -61.87
CA THR A 113 9.77 1.84 -60.69
C THR A 113 10.86 0.76 -60.72
N PRO A 114 11.93 0.85 -59.91
CA PRO A 114 12.86 -0.26 -59.74
C PRO A 114 12.13 -1.32 -58.93
N GLY A 115 12.22 -2.59 -59.36
CA GLY A 115 11.46 -3.71 -58.83
C GLY A 115 11.29 -3.67 -57.31
N ALA A 116 10.03 -3.58 -56.88
CA ALA A 116 9.62 -3.60 -55.49
C ALA A 116 10.03 -4.94 -54.85
N THR A 117 11.26 -4.97 -54.36
CA THR A 117 11.71 -5.99 -53.43
C THR A 117 11.06 -5.61 -52.11
N THR A 118 9.90 -6.22 -51.81
CA THR A 118 9.21 -6.05 -50.54
C THR A 118 10.23 -6.26 -49.43
N PRO A 119 10.51 -5.26 -48.58
CA PRO A 119 11.44 -5.45 -47.48
C PRO A 119 10.92 -6.62 -46.63
N PRO A 120 11.80 -7.54 -46.21
CA PRO A 120 11.39 -8.64 -45.34
C PRO A 120 10.65 -8.04 -44.13
N PRO A 121 9.51 -8.63 -43.71
CA PRO A 121 8.77 -8.12 -42.57
C PRO A 121 9.71 -8.00 -41.37
N ALA A 122 9.75 -6.83 -40.75
CA ALA A 122 10.58 -6.61 -39.58
C ALA A 122 10.22 -7.66 -38.51
N PRO A 123 11.22 -8.25 -37.84
CA PRO A 123 10.97 -9.21 -36.77
C PRO A 123 10.09 -8.54 -35.72
N SER A 124 8.86 -9.03 -35.57
CA SER A 124 7.92 -8.51 -34.57
C SER A 124 8.35 -9.05 -33.20
N ILE A 125 8.85 -8.17 -32.34
CA ILE A 125 9.20 -8.54 -30.96
C ILE A 125 7.88 -8.90 -30.25
N PRO A 126 7.75 -10.10 -29.66
CA PRO A 126 6.54 -10.46 -28.93
C PRO A 126 6.36 -9.52 -27.75
N LEU A 127 5.18 -8.92 -27.65
CA LEU A 127 4.81 -8.08 -26.51
C LEU A 127 4.74 -8.95 -25.24
N PRO A 128 5.20 -8.43 -24.09
CA PRO A 128 5.08 -9.13 -22.83
C PRO A 128 3.61 -9.26 -22.40
N PRO A 129 3.25 -10.27 -21.58
CA PRO A 129 1.88 -10.39 -21.08
C PRO A 129 1.56 -9.29 -20.06
N THR A 130 0.30 -8.87 -20.00
CA THR A 130 -0.19 -7.92 -18.99
C THR A 130 0.20 -8.38 -17.58
N GLY A 131 0.77 -7.48 -16.79
CA GLY A 131 1.27 -7.74 -15.44
C GLY A 131 2.70 -8.29 -15.39
N ALA A 132 3.37 -8.50 -16.53
CA ALA A 132 4.79 -8.87 -16.54
C ALA A 132 5.63 -7.83 -15.79
N ILE A 133 6.49 -8.31 -14.90
CA ILE A 133 7.49 -7.49 -14.21
C ILE A 133 8.74 -7.51 -15.09
N LEU A 134 9.11 -6.36 -15.63
CA LEU A 134 10.19 -6.17 -16.57
C LEU A 134 11.37 -5.49 -15.87
N LEU A 135 12.57 -6.01 -16.10
CA LEU A 135 13.84 -5.35 -15.81
C LEU A 135 14.30 -4.63 -17.08
N LEU A 136 14.48 -3.32 -16.99
CA LEU A 136 14.94 -2.46 -18.07
C LEU A 136 16.48 -2.37 -18.09
N PRO A 137 17.11 -1.86 -19.18
CA PRO A 137 18.57 -1.79 -19.32
C PRO A 137 19.27 -0.94 -18.26
N ASP A 138 18.55 0.04 -17.71
CA ASP A 138 19.01 0.96 -16.67
C ASP A 138 18.78 0.42 -15.25
N GLU A 139 18.55 -0.89 -15.12
CA GLU A 139 18.23 -1.61 -13.88
C GLU A 139 16.92 -1.14 -13.22
N GLN A 140 16.06 -0.42 -13.96
CA GLN A 140 14.74 -0.06 -13.46
C GLN A 140 13.76 -1.21 -13.61
N VAL A 141 12.84 -1.30 -12.65
CA VAL A 141 11.76 -2.28 -12.67
C VAL A 141 10.48 -1.61 -13.13
N ALA A 142 9.80 -2.23 -14.08
CA ALA A 142 8.53 -1.77 -14.61
C ALA A 142 7.50 -2.90 -14.61
N VAL A 143 6.21 -2.55 -14.58
CA VAL A 143 5.11 -3.50 -14.76
C VAL A 143 4.40 -3.19 -16.07
N PHE A 144 4.35 -4.17 -16.97
CA PHE A 144 3.67 -4.00 -18.26
C PHE A 144 2.15 -3.98 -18.08
N GLN A 145 1.50 -3.02 -18.73
CA GLN A 145 0.05 -2.89 -18.73
C GLN A 145 -0.47 -2.63 -20.14
N HIS A 146 -1.31 -3.55 -20.62
CA HIS A 146 -2.13 -3.33 -21.81
C HIS A 146 -3.39 -2.56 -21.41
N ASP A 147 -3.57 -1.32 -21.86
CA ASP A 147 -4.82 -0.58 -21.62
C ASP A 147 -5.80 -0.79 -22.77
N THR A 148 -6.84 -1.58 -22.51
CA THR A 148 -7.89 -1.89 -23.48
C THR A 148 -9.03 -0.87 -23.48
N GLN A 149 -9.03 0.12 -22.57
CA GLN A 149 -10.21 0.98 -22.33
C GLN A 149 -10.09 2.43 -22.82
N SER A 150 -8.96 2.87 -23.35
CA SER A 150 -8.86 4.20 -23.94
C SER A 150 -9.58 4.25 -25.30
N ASN A 151 -10.71 4.98 -25.32
CA ASN A 151 -11.63 5.24 -26.45
C ASN A 151 -11.01 5.81 -27.75
N GLY A 152 -9.68 5.75 -27.92
CA GLY A 152 -8.97 6.28 -29.09
C GLY A 152 -7.70 5.51 -29.48
N GLY A 153 -7.42 4.35 -28.88
CA GLY A 153 -6.29 3.51 -29.24
C GLY A 153 -5.83 2.63 -28.08
N ASN A 154 -5.48 1.37 -28.39
CA ASN A 154 -4.79 0.48 -27.46
C ASN A 154 -3.37 1.03 -27.30
N LEU A 155 -3.14 1.82 -26.26
CA LEU A 155 -1.82 2.28 -25.89
C LEU A 155 -1.31 1.32 -24.83
N ASP A 156 -0.37 0.46 -25.19
CA ASP A 156 0.35 -0.27 -24.16
C ASP A 156 1.23 0.73 -23.40
N SER A 157 1.35 0.50 -22.11
CA SER A 157 2.11 1.36 -21.21
C SER A 157 2.86 0.51 -20.21
N VAL A 158 3.89 1.09 -19.63
CA VAL A 158 4.63 0.48 -18.53
C VAL A 158 4.47 1.35 -17.29
N LEU A 159 4.27 0.72 -16.13
CA LEU A 159 4.24 1.38 -14.84
C LEU A 159 5.63 1.27 -14.20
N LEU A 160 6.38 2.36 -14.22
CA LEU A 160 7.74 2.43 -13.66
C LEU A 160 7.70 2.50 -12.13
N LEU A 161 8.48 1.66 -11.45
CA LEU A 161 8.54 1.60 -9.99
C LEU A 161 9.57 2.61 -9.47
N ASN A 162 9.09 3.70 -8.85
CA ASN A 162 9.99 4.69 -8.26
C ASN A 162 10.41 4.28 -6.83
N PRO A 163 11.63 4.61 -6.38
CA PRO A 163 12.13 4.30 -5.03
C PRO A 163 11.36 4.94 -3.86
N ASN A 164 10.44 5.86 -4.13
CA ASN A 164 9.54 6.46 -3.15
C ASN A 164 8.24 5.65 -2.95
N GLY A 165 8.07 4.53 -3.66
CA GLY A 165 6.85 3.73 -3.64
C GLY A 165 5.76 4.19 -4.60
N SER A 166 6.01 5.20 -5.45
CA SER A 166 5.04 5.65 -6.46
C SER A 166 5.25 4.95 -7.81
N LEU A 167 4.16 4.80 -8.57
CA LEU A 167 4.17 4.32 -9.94
C LEU A 167 4.11 5.50 -10.91
N ARG A 168 4.95 5.48 -11.95
CA ARG A 168 4.89 6.46 -13.04
C ARG A 168 4.48 5.75 -14.33
N PRO A 169 3.32 6.07 -14.92
CA PRO A 169 2.96 5.54 -16.23
C PRO A 169 3.85 6.15 -17.31
N GLU A 170 4.41 5.31 -18.17
CA GLU A 170 5.28 5.70 -19.26
C GLU A 170 4.88 4.96 -20.55
N GLY A 171 5.06 5.63 -21.69
CA GLY A 171 4.70 5.08 -22.98
C GLY A 171 5.62 3.94 -23.42
N LEU A 172 5.13 3.14 -24.36
CA LEU A 172 5.80 1.97 -24.96
C LEU A 172 7.17 2.21 -25.61
N SER A 173 7.60 3.44 -25.83
CA SER A 173 8.85 3.73 -26.55
C SER A 173 10.07 3.04 -25.94
N ILE A 174 10.01 2.69 -24.65
CA ILE A 174 11.06 1.95 -23.94
C ILE A 174 11.14 0.48 -24.37
N LEU A 175 10.01 -0.13 -24.80
CA LEU A 175 9.96 -1.55 -25.18
C LEU A 175 10.37 -1.80 -26.64
N GLU A 176 10.31 -0.78 -27.50
CA GLU A 176 10.69 -0.89 -28.92
C GLU A 176 12.18 -1.16 -29.12
N GLU A 177 13.02 -0.74 -28.16
CA GLU A 177 14.46 -1.00 -28.18
C GLU A 177 14.81 -2.46 -27.80
N GLY A 178 13.82 -3.25 -27.36
CA GLY A 178 13.92 -4.71 -27.24
C GLY A 178 14.85 -5.23 -26.15
N GLN A 179 15.29 -4.38 -25.23
CA GLN A 179 16.25 -4.75 -24.17
C GLN A 179 15.57 -4.84 -22.81
N TRP A 180 14.58 -5.70 -22.66
CA TRP A 180 13.94 -5.96 -21.37
C TRP A 180 14.01 -7.45 -21.03
N GLU A 181 14.11 -7.74 -19.74
CA GLU A 181 14.05 -9.11 -19.21
C GLU A 181 12.82 -9.25 -18.33
N GLN A 182 12.00 -10.28 -18.58
CA GLN A 182 10.89 -10.59 -17.69
C GLN A 182 11.42 -11.31 -16.44
N ILE A 183 11.31 -10.64 -15.29
CA ILE A 183 11.77 -11.16 -13.98
C ILE A 183 10.62 -11.65 -13.10
N GLY A 184 9.37 -11.49 -13.53
CA GLY A 184 8.18 -11.94 -12.78
C GLY A 184 6.86 -11.63 -13.46
N GLN A 185 5.76 -11.84 -12.75
CA GLN A 185 4.41 -11.55 -13.24
C GLN A 185 3.42 -11.34 -12.09
N ILE A 186 2.78 -10.16 -12.09
CA ILE A 186 1.67 -9.82 -11.21
C ILE A 186 0.37 -10.34 -11.84
N PRO A 187 -0.52 -11.02 -11.10
CA PRO A 187 -1.79 -11.44 -11.63
C PRO A 187 -2.64 -10.22 -12.07
N PRO A 188 -3.37 -10.32 -13.18
CA PRO A 188 -4.10 -9.19 -13.76
C PRO A 188 -5.14 -8.59 -12.79
N ASP A 189 -5.67 -9.38 -11.85
CA ASP A 189 -6.64 -8.94 -10.85
C ASP A 189 -6.09 -7.91 -9.85
N HIS A 190 -4.77 -7.87 -9.66
CA HIS A 190 -4.11 -6.92 -8.75
C HIS A 190 -3.69 -5.60 -9.44
N LEU A 191 -3.67 -5.56 -10.77
CA LEU A 191 -3.26 -4.36 -11.52
C LEU A 191 -4.21 -3.17 -11.34
N PRO A 192 -5.55 -3.33 -11.28
CA PRO A 192 -6.46 -2.22 -11.01
C PRO A 192 -6.17 -1.53 -9.67
N ALA A 193 -5.81 -2.29 -8.63
CA ALA A 193 -5.44 -1.75 -7.33
C ALA A 193 -4.13 -0.93 -7.39
N LEU A 194 -3.10 -1.44 -8.09
CA LEU A 194 -1.86 -0.70 -8.35
C LEU A 194 -2.11 0.58 -9.16
N ARG A 195 -2.96 0.52 -10.20
CA ARG A 195 -3.28 1.65 -11.07
C ARG A 195 -4.08 2.74 -10.35
N SER A 196 -5.07 2.34 -9.55
CA SER A 196 -5.93 3.28 -8.82
C SER A 196 -5.17 4.02 -7.71
N LYS A 197 -4.29 3.32 -6.99
CA LYS A 197 -3.50 3.91 -5.90
C LYS A 197 -2.25 4.64 -6.42
N LEU A 198 -1.76 4.34 -7.63
CA LEU A 198 -0.46 4.78 -8.17
C LEU A 198 0.70 4.58 -7.18
N MET A 199 0.54 3.58 -6.33
CA MET A 199 1.47 3.22 -5.27
C MET A 199 1.71 1.73 -5.33
N TRP A 200 2.94 1.32 -5.02
CA TRP A 200 3.31 -0.08 -4.99
C TRP A 200 3.91 -0.44 -3.64
N ASN A 201 3.76 -1.71 -3.26
CA ASN A 201 4.36 -2.28 -2.08
C ASN A 201 5.48 -3.23 -2.52
N ARG A 202 6.69 -3.03 -2.01
CA ARG A 202 7.84 -3.85 -2.36
C ARG A 202 7.62 -5.32 -2.11
N HIS A 203 7.00 -5.69 -0.99
CA HIS A 203 6.75 -7.09 -0.67
C HIS A 203 5.79 -7.73 -1.68
N HIS A 204 4.80 -6.98 -2.14
CA HIS A 204 3.86 -7.45 -3.17
C HIS A 204 4.58 -7.70 -4.50
N ILE A 205 5.47 -6.81 -4.94
CA ILE A 205 6.26 -7.01 -6.17
C ILE A 205 7.22 -8.20 -6.02
N VAL A 206 7.94 -8.28 -4.90
CA VAL A 206 8.91 -9.35 -4.63
C VAL A 206 8.25 -10.73 -4.57
N PHE A 207 7.03 -10.81 -4.03
CA PHE A 207 6.24 -12.05 -3.98
C PHE A 207 5.93 -12.61 -5.38
N HIS A 208 5.83 -11.74 -6.39
CA HIS A 208 5.50 -12.10 -7.77
C HIS A 208 6.71 -12.22 -8.70
N LEU A 209 7.93 -12.20 -8.16
CA LEU A 209 9.14 -12.46 -8.94
C LEU A 209 9.29 -13.95 -9.25
N ALA A 210 9.78 -14.25 -10.46
CA ALA A 210 10.08 -15.62 -10.87
C ALA A 210 11.26 -16.21 -10.09
N LYS A 211 12.23 -15.37 -9.72
CA LYS A 211 13.37 -15.74 -8.88
C LYS A 211 13.53 -14.74 -7.75
N PHE A 212 13.72 -15.23 -6.53
CA PHE A 212 13.95 -14.38 -5.38
C PHE A 212 15.25 -13.57 -5.48
N THR A 213 16.24 -14.04 -6.25
CA THR A 213 17.51 -13.32 -6.50
C THR A 213 17.31 -11.97 -7.18
N ASP A 214 16.21 -11.81 -7.92
CA ASP A 214 15.92 -10.60 -8.67
C ASP A 214 15.30 -9.50 -7.77
N ALA A 215 14.97 -9.84 -6.52
CA ALA A 215 14.48 -8.90 -5.52
C ALA A 215 15.47 -7.74 -5.22
N ARG A 216 16.75 -7.92 -5.57
CA ARG A 216 17.77 -6.87 -5.47
C ARG A 216 17.55 -5.71 -6.44
N PHE A 217 16.87 -5.96 -7.57
CA PHE A 217 16.56 -4.92 -8.56
C PHE A 217 15.31 -4.12 -8.16
N VAL A 218 14.44 -4.68 -7.32
CA VAL A 218 13.24 -4.00 -6.85
C VAL A 218 13.65 -2.90 -5.85
N PRO A 219 13.37 -1.61 -6.14
CA PRO A 219 13.82 -0.50 -5.30
C PRO A 219 13.39 -0.65 -3.84
N HIS A 220 14.29 -0.33 -2.89
CA HIS A 220 13.86 -0.20 -1.51
C HIS A 220 13.07 1.09 -1.35
N ILE A 221 11.81 0.99 -0.91
CA ILE A 221 10.98 2.15 -0.62
C ILE A 221 11.63 2.90 0.54
N LYS A 222 12.31 4.01 0.22
CA LYS A 222 12.84 4.90 1.25
C LYS A 222 11.64 5.64 1.81
N THR A 223 11.08 5.13 2.90
CA THR A 223 10.07 5.83 3.71
C THR A 223 10.76 6.99 4.42
N GLY A 224 11.24 7.95 3.64
CA GLY A 224 11.69 9.24 4.13
C GLY A 224 10.44 10.01 4.52
N ALA A 225 9.88 9.73 5.70
CA ALA A 225 9.08 10.74 6.36
C ALA A 225 9.92 12.02 6.35
N PRO A 226 9.43 13.14 5.79
CA PRO A 226 10.16 14.39 5.86
C PRO A 226 10.47 14.62 7.33
N LYS A 227 11.77 14.66 7.68
CA LYS A 227 12.23 14.89 9.04
C LYS A 227 11.44 16.09 9.56
N PRO A 228 10.55 15.92 10.55
CA PRO A 228 9.67 16.99 10.97
C PRO A 228 10.56 18.17 11.36
N ALA A 229 10.29 19.34 10.77
CA ALA A 229 11.00 20.56 11.10
C ALA A 229 10.94 20.75 12.62
N PRO A 230 12.05 21.16 13.27
CA PRO A 230 12.10 21.29 14.72
C PRO A 230 10.97 22.22 15.17
N GLN A 231 9.95 21.65 15.82
CA GLN A 231 8.84 22.43 16.34
C GLN A 231 9.36 23.30 17.49
N PRO A 232 9.01 24.60 17.53
CA PRO A 232 9.36 25.47 18.64
C PRO A 232 8.71 24.93 19.93
N VAL A 233 9.57 24.61 20.90
CA VAL A 233 9.21 24.20 22.27
C VAL A 233 8.19 25.15 22.88
N GLN A 234 6.94 24.71 23.05
CA GLN A 234 5.96 25.41 23.87
C GLN A 234 6.14 25.03 25.36
N PRO A 235 6.11 26.01 26.29
CA PRO A 235 6.17 25.73 27.72
C PRO A 235 4.86 25.07 28.17
N SER A 236 4.95 23.86 28.72
CA SER A 236 3.81 23.16 29.31
C SER A 236 3.55 23.67 30.72
N THR A 237 2.38 24.27 30.94
CA THR A 237 1.86 24.67 32.24
C THR A 237 1.51 23.46 33.10
N THR A 238 1.96 23.49 34.35
CA THR A 238 1.70 22.49 35.39
C THR A 238 0.39 22.81 36.11
N GLU A 239 -0.61 21.95 36.03
CA GLU A 239 -1.81 21.97 36.91
C GLU A 239 -2.26 20.50 37.06
N SER A 240 -1.96 19.81 38.16
CA SER A 240 -2.60 19.87 39.47
C SER A 240 -4.10 19.60 39.44
N THR A 241 -4.50 18.33 39.63
CA THR A 241 -5.76 17.99 40.31
C THR A 241 -5.63 16.62 40.98
N ARG A 242 -5.81 16.60 42.30
CA ARG A 242 -5.96 15.42 43.17
C ARG A 242 -7.40 14.87 43.12
N HIS A 243 -7.56 13.67 43.68
CA HIS A 243 -8.78 12.93 44.06
C HIS A 243 -9.35 12.03 42.94
N ALA A 244 -9.78 10.78 43.18
CA ALA A 244 -10.23 10.12 44.41
C ALA A 244 -9.96 8.60 44.42
N ASN A 245 -9.98 8.08 45.65
CA ASN A 245 -9.86 6.70 46.11
C ASN A 245 -11.12 5.87 45.73
N TRP A 246 -10.97 4.68 45.14
CA TRP A 246 -12.05 3.69 44.96
C TRP A 246 -11.52 2.26 45.13
N PRO A 247 -12.31 1.30 45.65
CA PRO A 247 -11.78 0.09 46.25
C PRO A 247 -11.41 -1.00 45.24
N ASN A 248 -10.36 -1.70 45.63
CA ASN A 248 -9.76 -2.89 45.05
C ASN A 248 -10.73 -4.09 45.07
N PRO A 249 -11.08 -4.72 43.94
CA PRO A 249 -11.62 -6.08 43.96
C PRO A 249 -10.51 -7.11 44.13
N SER A 250 -10.72 -8.01 45.09
CA SER A 250 -9.85 -9.13 45.47
C SER A 250 -9.61 -10.08 44.28
N PRO A 251 -8.36 -10.48 43.98
CA PRO A 251 -8.06 -11.51 43.00
C PRO A 251 -7.88 -12.86 43.70
N GLU A 252 -8.88 -13.72 43.63
CA GLU A 252 -8.68 -15.16 43.78
C GLU A 252 -8.83 -15.81 42.40
N GLU A 253 -7.75 -16.47 41.99
CA GLU A 253 -7.79 -17.75 41.29
C GLU A 253 -8.07 -17.73 39.77
N ILE A 254 -7.07 -17.33 38.97
CA ILE A 254 -6.51 -18.15 37.86
C ILE A 254 -5.03 -17.74 37.69
N ALA A 255 -4.13 -18.43 38.41
CA ALA A 255 -2.69 -18.31 38.19
C ALA A 255 -2.29 -19.27 37.05
N GLU A 256 -2.51 -18.85 35.80
CA GLU A 256 -1.75 -19.41 34.70
C GLU A 256 -0.34 -18.82 34.75
N GLU A 257 0.63 -19.72 34.74
CA GLU A 257 2.04 -19.48 34.99
C GLU A 257 2.67 -18.69 33.83
N SER A 258 2.55 -17.35 33.89
CA SER A 258 3.23 -16.43 32.97
C SER A 258 4.72 -16.42 33.28
N THR A 259 5.49 -17.34 32.69
CA THR A 259 6.96 -17.31 32.79
C THR A 259 7.51 -16.09 32.06
N PRO A 260 8.36 -15.26 32.69
CA PRO A 260 9.08 -14.19 32.00
C PRO A 260 10.02 -14.81 30.98
N ILE A 261 9.88 -14.39 29.74
CA ILE A 261 10.41 -15.11 28.58
C ILE A 261 11.79 -14.57 28.27
N SER A 262 12.77 -15.46 28.21
CA SER A 262 14.11 -15.12 27.72
C SER A 262 13.99 -14.65 26.27
N ALA A 263 14.56 -13.47 25.96
CA ALA A 263 14.38 -12.70 24.73
C ALA A 263 14.85 -13.38 23.41
N GLU A 264 15.10 -14.70 23.43
CA GLU A 264 15.58 -15.48 22.28
C GLU A 264 14.51 -16.40 21.66
N SER A 265 13.30 -16.45 22.23
CA SER A 265 12.20 -17.20 21.61
C SER A 265 11.79 -16.51 20.30
N ALA A 266 12.09 -17.14 19.16
CA ALA A 266 11.69 -16.66 17.85
C ALA A 266 10.17 -16.47 17.80
N LEU A 267 9.71 -15.25 17.49
CA LEU A 267 8.28 -14.94 17.37
C LEU A 267 7.67 -15.70 16.19
N VAL A 268 6.61 -16.45 16.45
CA VAL A 268 5.91 -17.25 15.43
C VAL A 268 4.60 -16.56 15.06
N ARG A 269 4.26 -16.53 13.76
CA ARG A 269 2.97 -15.96 13.28
C ARG A 269 1.80 -16.59 14.03
N GLY A 270 0.90 -15.73 14.52
CA GLY A 270 -0.23 -16.15 15.37
C GLY A 270 0.06 -16.13 16.87
N GLN A 271 1.27 -15.79 17.32
CA GLN A 271 1.57 -15.64 18.75
C GLN A 271 0.80 -14.44 19.32
N VAL A 272 0.02 -14.64 20.38
CA VAL A 272 -0.65 -13.54 21.08
C VAL A 272 0.36 -12.78 21.94
N LEU A 273 0.38 -11.46 21.78
CA LEU A 273 1.20 -10.49 22.50
C LEU A 273 0.28 -9.69 23.41
N SER A 274 0.57 -9.65 24.70
CA SER A 274 -0.11 -8.79 25.68
C SER A 274 0.88 -7.78 26.25
N ILE A 275 0.63 -6.49 26.05
CA ILE A 275 1.50 -5.41 26.52
C ILE A 275 0.81 -4.68 27.67
N GLU A 276 1.39 -4.76 28.86
CA GLU A 276 0.89 -4.01 30.02
C GLU A 276 1.45 -2.58 30.01
N PHE A 277 0.57 -1.57 29.98
CA PHE A 277 0.99 -0.16 29.99
C PHE A 277 0.83 0.50 31.36
N THR A 278 -0.13 0.02 32.13
CA THR A 278 -0.52 0.54 33.45
C THR A 278 -1.09 -0.64 34.23
N PRO A 279 -0.88 -0.72 35.56
CA PRO A 279 -1.45 -1.79 36.35
C PRO A 279 -2.94 -1.99 36.07
N GLY A 280 -3.29 -3.17 35.56
CA GLY A 280 -4.68 -3.53 35.19
C GLY A 280 -5.16 -3.05 33.82
N ARG A 281 -4.28 -2.55 32.95
CA ARG A 281 -4.56 -2.27 31.54
C ARG A 281 -3.52 -2.91 30.63
N SER A 282 -3.96 -3.96 29.94
CA SER A 282 -3.22 -4.60 28.86
C SER A 282 -3.80 -4.22 27.50
N TRP A 283 -2.96 -4.32 26.48
CA TRP A 283 -3.37 -4.28 25.08
C TRP A 283 -2.90 -5.56 24.41
N GLU A 284 -3.81 -6.16 23.65
CA GLU A 284 -3.59 -7.45 23.01
C GLU A 284 -3.43 -7.26 21.50
N ALA A 285 -2.44 -7.95 20.95
CA ALA A 285 -2.18 -8.03 19.53
C ALA A 285 -1.69 -9.43 19.17
N VAL A 286 -1.67 -9.75 17.88
CA VAL A 286 -1.19 -11.03 17.35
C VAL A 286 0.03 -10.74 16.49
N TYR A 287 1.15 -11.38 16.78
CA TYR A 287 2.34 -11.28 15.94
C TYR A 287 2.03 -11.81 14.54
N TRP A 288 2.30 -11.01 13.52
CA TRP A 288 1.97 -11.34 12.14
C TRP A 288 3.22 -11.71 11.34
N CYS A 289 4.17 -10.79 11.26
CA CYS A 289 5.46 -10.99 10.61
C CYS A 289 6.47 -9.93 11.08
N GLU A 290 7.70 -10.05 10.59
CA GLU A 290 8.70 -9.01 10.69
C GLU A 290 9.07 -8.57 9.27
N ASP A 291 9.12 -7.26 9.06
CA ASP A 291 9.53 -6.66 7.79
C ASP A 291 10.69 -5.68 7.98
N ALA A 292 11.10 -5.01 6.90
CA ALA A 292 12.23 -4.07 6.96
C ALA A 292 11.98 -2.83 7.83
N GLN A 293 10.73 -2.53 8.19
CA GLN A 293 10.35 -1.44 9.10
C GLN A 293 10.22 -1.91 10.55
N GLY A 294 10.15 -3.22 10.79
CA GLY A 294 10.17 -3.85 12.11
C GLY A 294 9.10 -4.93 12.26
N THR A 295 8.69 -5.18 13.50
CA THR A 295 7.65 -6.16 13.79
C THR A 295 6.28 -5.63 13.39
N VAL A 296 5.53 -6.43 12.64
CA VAL A 296 4.15 -6.19 12.25
C VAL A 296 3.24 -7.05 13.12
N VAL A 297 2.26 -6.40 13.74
CA VAL A 297 1.25 -7.06 14.57
C VAL A 297 -0.15 -6.78 14.01
N ALA A 298 -1.01 -7.78 14.08
CA ALA A 298 -2.44 -7.63 13.86
C ALA A 298 -3.10 -7.26 15.19
N HIS A 299 -3.88 -6.20 15.22
CA HIS A 299 -4.64 -5.80 16.40
C HIS A 299 -6.12 -5.63 16.03
N ASN A 300 -6.99 -5.95 16.98
CA ASN A 300 -8.43 -5.86 16.79
C ASN A 300 -8.95 -4.57 17.43
N THR A 301 -9.38 -3.62 16.60
CA THR A 301 -9.99 -2.37 17.06
C THR A 301 -11.42 -2.31 16.55
N ASN A 302 -12.40 -2.16 17.44
CA ASN A 302 -13.82 -2.10 17.08
C ASN A 302 -14.34 -3.31 16.27
N ARG A 303 -13.86 -4.52 16.57
CA ARG A 303 -14.18 -5.76 15.83
C ARG A 303 -13.65 -5.77 14.39
N HIS A 304 -12.63 -4.95 14.13
CA HIS A 304 -11.93 -4.94 12.86
C HIS A 304 -10.44 -5.20 13.09
N TRP A 305 -9.92 -6.22 12.41
CA TRP A 305 -8.49 -6.47 12.39
C TRP A 305 -7.79 -5.46 11.49
N SER A 306 -6.65 -4.96 11.97
CA SER A 306 -5.76 -4.11 11.16
C SER A 306 -4.31 -4.36 11.53
N LEU A 307 -3.43 -4.18 10.55
CA LEU A 307 -1.98 -4.34 10.72
C LEU A 307 -1.34 -3.03 11.17
N MET A 308 -0.39 -3.12 12.10
CA MET A 308 0.42 -2.00 12.51
C MET A 308 1.86 -2.42 12.79
N HIS A 309 2.81 -1.51 12.53
CA HIS A 309 4.19 -1.68 12.96
C HIS A 309 4.33 -1.33 14.43
N LEU A 310 5.01 -2.20 15.17
CA LEU A 310 5.23 -2.05 16.59
C LEU A 310 6.67 -2.40 16.95
N ASP A 311 7.35 -1.48 17.62
CA ASP A 311 8.71 -1.70 18.13
C ASP A 311 8.65 -2.47 19.46
N LEU A 312 8.67 -3.79 19.39
CA LEU A 312 8.59 -4.68 20.56
C LEU A 312 9.75 -4.49 21.54
N THR A 313 10.89 -3.98 21.08
CA THR A 313 12.06 -3.76 21.96
C THR A 313 11.79 -2.73 23.06
N ARG A 314 10.84 -1.81 22.82
CA ARG A 314 10.42 -0.80 23.81
C ARG A 314 9.55 -1.35 24.93
N PHE A 315 9.03 -2.56 24.76
CA PHE A 315 8.07 -3.18 25.67
C PHE A 315 8.63 -4.44 26.33
N GLN A 316 9.94 -4.71 26.25
CA GLN A 316 10.52 -5.95 26.79
C GLN A 316 10.13 -6.23 28.24
N ASP A 317 10.07 -5.19 29.09
CA ASP A 317 9.72 -5.32 30.51
C ASP A 317 8.22 -5.58 30.76
N SER A 318 7.35 -5.31 29.78
CA SER A 318 5.89 -5.39 29.92
C SER A 318 5.20 -6.25 28.86
N LEU A 319 5.98 -6.88 27.99
CA LEU A 319 5.51 -7.78 26.95
C LEU A 319 5.38 -9.18 27.54
N VAL A 320 4.16 -9.68 27.55
CA VAL A 320 3.82 -11.05 27.90
C VAL A 320 3.44 -11.76 26.61
N LEU A 321 4.13 -12.84 26.26
CA LEU A 321 3.72 -13.70 25.15
C LEU A 321 2.79 -14.77 25.70
N SER A 322 1.62 -14.91 25.10
CA SER A 322 0.61 -15.90 25.46
C SER A 322 0.61 -17.07 24.47
N LYS A 323 -0.37 -17.98 24.52
CA LYS A 323 -0.47 -19.12 23.58
C LYS A 323 -0.50 -18.65 22.11
N GLN A 324 0.06 -19.46 21.21
CA GLN A 324 -0.15 -19.31 19.77
C GLN A 324 -1.62 -19.63 19.42
N LEU A 325 -2.23 -18.80 18.58
CA LEU A 325 -3.57 -19.02 18.05
C LEU A 325 -3.64 -20.29 17.19
N GLU A 326 -4.83 -20.89 17.12
CA GLU A 326 -5.05 -22.04 16.25
C GLU A 326 -5.01 -21.60 14.77
N PRO A 327 -4.56 -22.45 13.83
CA PRO A 327 -4.47 -22.10 12.41
C PRO A 327 -5.77 -21.58 11.80
N ALA A 328 -6.92 -22.07 12.28
CA ALA A 328 -8.24 -21.61 11.83
C ALA A 328 -8.53 -20.15 12.21
N GLU A 329 -8.09 -19.71 13.40
CA GLU A 329 -8.24 -18.32 13.85
C GLU A 329 -7.33 -17.40 13.05
N ILE A 330 -6.09 -17.84 12.78
CA ILE A 330 -5.15 -17.09 11.94
C ILE A 330 -5.72 -16.88 10.52
N ALA A 331 -6.34 -17.91 9.94
CA ALA A 331 -6.97 -17.82 8.62
C ALA A 331 -8.18 -16.86 8.61
N ALA A 332 -8.95 -16.80 9.72
CA ALA A 332 -10.04 -15.85 9.87
C ALA A 332 -9.54 -14.40 9.92
N ILE A 333 -8.48 -14.14 10.71
CA ILE A 333 -7.83 -12.82 10.77
C ILE A 333 -7.27 -12.44 9.39
N GLU A 334 -6.65 -13.37 8.67
CA GLU A 334 -6.08 -13.14 7.35
C GLU A 334 -7.15 -12.77 6.32
N SER A 335 -8.31 -13.46 6.35
CA SER A 335 -9.44 -13.16 5.48
C SER A 335 -9.97 -11.74 5.71
N GLU A 336 -10.13 -11.35 6.97
CA GLU A 336 -10.63 -10.01 7.32
C GLU A 336 -9.64 -8.89 6.97
N LEU A 337 -8.34 -9.14 7.15
CA LEU A 337 -7.28 -8.21 6.75
C LEU A 337 -7.23 -8.01 5.23
N LEU A 338 -7.53 -9.05 4.44
CA LEU A 338 -7.60 -8.96 2.98
C LEU A 338 -8.83 -8.19 2.50
N GLU A 339 -9.97 -8.30 3.19
CA GLU A 339 -11.18 -7.54 2.86
C GLU A 339 -11.02 -6.03 3.10
N THR A 340 -10.13 -5.64 4.02
CA THR A 340 -9.94 -4.24 4.43
C THR A 340 -8.89 -3.49 3.57
N ALA A 341 -8.09 -4.19 2.76
CA ALA A 341 -6.92 -3.64 2.04
C ALA A 341 -7.24 -3.00 0.67
#